data_AF-A0A5K0VH84-F1
#
_entry.id   AF-A0A5K0VH84-F1
#
_cell.length_a   1.000
_cell.length_b   1.000
_cell.length_c   1.000
_cell.angle_alpha   90.00
_cell.angle_beta   90.00
_cell.angle_gamma   90.00
#
_symmetry.space_group_name_H-M   'P 1'
#
loop_
_entity.id
_entity.type
_entity.pdbx_description
1 polymer ?
#
loop_
_entity_poly.entity_id
_entity_poly.type
_entity_poly.pdbx_seq_one_letter_code
_entity_poly.pdbx_strand_id
1 'polypeptide(L)' 'GHLHTYRFCDNVWTFILQDATFKNEDTQENVGRVKIVACDSKLLTQ' A
#
# COMPACT_ATOMS: atom_id res chain seq x y z
N GLY A 1 -8.57 -0.95 6.65
CA GLY A 1 -7.48 -1.24 7.60
C GLY A 1 -6.90 0.04 8.15
N HIS A 2 -6.09 -0.09 9.20
CA HIS A 2 -5.50 0.98 9.96
C HIS A 2 -4.03 1.19 9.56
N LEU A 3 -3.61 2.44 9.35
CA LEU A 3 -2.21 2.75 9.07
C LEU A 3 -1.36 2.60 10.34
N HIS A 4 -0.42 1.66 10.30
CA HIS A 4 0.49 1.42 11.40
C HIS A 4 1.74 2.31 11.29
N THR A 5 2.36 2.37 10.12
CA THR A 5 3.49 3.27 9.84
C THR A 5 3.61 3.55 8.35
N TYR A 6 4.28 4.65 8.00
CA TYR A 6 4.60 5.01 6.64
C TYR A 6 6.02 5.58 6.53
N ARG A 7 6.60 5.50 5.33
CA ARG A 7 7.88 6.12 4.97
C ARG A 7 7.83 6.58 3.52
N PHE A 8 8.36 7.77 3.26
CA PHE A 8 8.67 8.23 1.92
C PHE A 8 10.18 8.47 1.82
N CYS A 9 10.83 7.82 0.86
CA CYS A 9 12.27 7.91 0.61
C CYS A 9 12.54 7.50 -0.84
N ASP A 10 13.45 8.19 -1.52
CA ASP A 10 13.84 7.92 -2.91
C ASP A 10 12.66 7.80 -3.89
N ASN A 11 11.66 8.69 -3.74
CA ASN A 11 10.42 8.69 -4.53
C ASN A 11 9.60 7.39 -4.43
N VAL A 12 9.83 6.62 -3.37
CA VAL A 12 9.08 5.41 -3.04
C VAL A 12 8.30 5.62 -1.74
N TRP A 13 7.00 5.38 -1.81
CA TRP A 13 6.15 5.25 -0.65
C TRP A 13 6.16 3.83 -0.12
N THR A 14 6.29 3.69 1.19
CA THR A 14 6.07 2.44 1.92
C THR A 14 5.02 2.66 2.98
N PHE A 15 3.98 1.82 2.99
CA PHE A 15 2.93 1.81 4.02
C PHE A 15 2.86 0.43 4.67
N ILE A 16 2.64 0.38 5.97
CA ILE A 16 2.25 -0.83 6.68
C ILE A 16 0.86 -0.60 7.25
N LEU A 17 -0.09 -1.43 6.84
CA LEU A 17 -1.47 -1.41 7.33
C LEU A 17 -1.73 -2.65 8.20
N GLN A 18 -2.60 -2.51 9.18
CA GLN A 18 -3.17 -3.59 9.99
C GLN A 18 -4.66 -3.74 9.71
N ASP A 19 -5.18 -4.96 9.82
CA ASP A 19 -6.60 -5.29 9.68
C ASP A 19 -7.24 -4.69 8.41
N ALA A 20 -6.57 -4.93 7.28
CA ALA A 20 -7.00 -4.44 5.98
C ALA A 20 -8.02 -5.41 5.35
N THR A 21 -8.97 -4.85 4.61
CA THR A 21 -9.89 -5.61 3.76
C THR A 21 -9.63 -5.20 2.33
N PHE A 22 -9.18 -6.14 1.50
CA PHE A 22 -9.01 -5.97 0.07
C PHE A 22 -10.28 -6.43 -0.64
N LYS A 23 -10.77 -5.63 -1.59
CA LYS A 23 -11.93 -5.94 -2.40
C LYS A 23 -11.54 -5.89 -3.87
N ASN A 24 -11.89 -6.93 -4.61
CA ASN A 24 -11.88 -6.99 -6.06
C ASN A 24 -13.33 -7.30 -6.54
N GLU A 25 -13.57 -7.32 -7.85
CA GLU A 25 -14.90 -7.52 -8.43
C GLU A 25 -15.63 -8.75 -7.86
N ASP A 26 -14.91 -9.87 -7.67
CA ASP A 26 -15.50 -11.13 -7.20
C ASP A 26 -15.08 -11.53 -5.78
N THR A 27 -14.11 -10.86 -5.19
CA THR A 27 -13.45 -11.33 -3.95
C THR A 27 -13.30 -10.24 -2.91
N GLN A 28 -13.46 -10.63 -1.64
CA GLN A 28 -13.15 -9.80 -0.49
C GLN A 28 -12.29 -10.60 0.48
N GLU A 29 -11.10 -10.10 0.77
CA GLU A 29 -10.12 -10.77 1.63
C GLU A 29 -9.72 -9.88 2.81
N ASN A 30 -9.69 -10.45 4.00
CA ASN A 30 -9.21 -9.78 5.21
C ASN A 30 -7.76 -10.18 5.48
N VAL A 31 -6.90 -9.19 5.69
CA VAL A 31 -5.46 -9.36 5.88
C VAL A 31 -5.05 -8.63 7.16
N GLY A 32 -4.54 -9.39 8.14
CA GLY A 32 -4.16 -8.82 9.45
C GLY A 32 -3.00 -7.83 9.37
N ARG A 33 -2.08 -7.99 8.43
CA ARG A 33 -1.00 -7.03 8.17
C ARG A 33 -0.56 -7.06 6.72
N VAL A 34 -0.41 -5.88 6.10
CA VAL A 34 0.05 -5.75 4.72
C VAL A 34 1.07 -4.62 4.58
N LYS A 35 2.06 -4.82 3.70
CA LYS A 35 3.03 -3.80 3.32
C LYS A 35 2.78 -3.39 1.87
N ILE A 36 2.54 -2.10 1.63
CA ILE A 36 2.40 -1.53 0.28
C ILE A 36 3.68 -0.76 -0.03
N VAL A 37 4.28 -1.00 -1.21
CA VAL A 37 5.43 -0.25 -1.73
C VAL A 37 5.04 0.29 -3.10
N ALA A 38 5.11 1.61 -3.29
CA ALA A 38 4.68 2.28 -4.50
C ALA A 38 5.74 3.30 -4.96
N CYS A 39 6.18 3.19 -6.21
CA CYS A 39 7.06 4.17 -6.85
C CYS A 39 6.25 5.35 -7.41
N ASP A 40 6.82 6.56 -7.40
CA ASP A 40 6.21 7.71 -8.09
C ASP A 40 6.23 7.50 -9.61
N SER A 41 5.05 7.37 -10.22
CA SER A 41 4.89 7.16 -11.65
C SER A 41 5.27 8.37 -12.50
N LYS A 42 5.38 9.57 -11.90
CA LYS A 42 5.83 10.78 -12.62
C LYS A 42 7.27 10.69 -13.12
N LEU A 43 8.09 9.82 -12.49
CA LEU A 43 9.46 9.56 -12.92
C LEU A 43 9.54 8.71 -14.19
N LEU A 44 8.46 8.04 -14.60
CA LEU A 44 8.43 7.19 -15.79
C LEU A 44 8.08 7.95 -17.07
N THR A 45 7.59 9.19 -16.94
CA THR A 45 7.12 10.02 -18.06
C THR A 45 8.10 11.15 -18.43
N GLN A 46 9.34 11.09 -17.94
CA GLN A 46 10.38 12.09 -18.22
C GLN A 46 11.46 11.53 -19.15
#